data_AF-A0A564ZJF3-F1
#
_entry.id   AF-A0A564ZJF3-F1
#
_cell.length_a   1.000
_cell.length_b   1.000
_cell.length_c   1.000
_cell.angle_alpha   90.00
_cell.angle_beta   90.00
_cell.angle_gamma   90.00
#
_symmetry.space_group_name_H-M   'P 1'
#
loop_
_entity.id
_entity.type
_entity.pdbx_description
1 polymer ?
#
loop_
_entity_poly.entity_id
_entity_poly.type
_entity_poly.pdbx_seq_one_letter_code
_entity_poly.pdbx_strand_id
1 'polypeptide(L)'
;MGRTSGGAVRRLFALALISGVTLAWGCSGVHLRSESYDWVAGEQTAPAAVRAAKAAITEAQAAGAARLSAARYSMAKAREYILLAEDELSDRDLAAAEASAEIARLAAEEAKAIAQQGQ
;
A
#
# COMPACT_ATOMS: atom_id res chain seq x y z
N MET A 1 -32.22 46.68 34.99
CA MET A 1 -31.32 45.63 35.49
C MET A 1 -31.17 44.56 34.42
N GLY A 2 -30.21 44.75 33.50
CA GLY A 2 -30.02 43.90 32.32
C GLY A 2 -29.16 42.69 32.62
N ARG A 3 -29.73 41.48 32.55
CA ARG A 3 -28.98 40.21 32.64
C ARG A 3 -29.66 39.13 31.79
N THR A 4 -29.78 39.35 30.48
CA THR A 4 -30.21 38.29 29.53
C THR A 4 -29.24 38.12 28.36
N SER A 5 -28.37 39.10 28.11
CA SER A 5 -27.50 39.12 26.92
C SER A 5 -26.26 38.22 27.02
N GLY A 6 -25.76 37.91 28.22
CA GLY A 6 -24.50 37.16 28.38
C GLY A 6 -24.60 35.66 28.08
N GLY A 7 -25.76 35.04 28.28
CA GLY A 7 -25.96 33.61 28.05
C GLY A 7 -26.17 33.27 26.56
N ALA A 8 -26.87 34.13 25.83
CA ALA A 8 -27.10 33.97 24.40
C ALA A 8 -25.80 34.15 23.60
N VAL A 9 -24.98 35.15 23.97
CA VAL A 9 -23.68 35.38 23.32
C VAL A 9 -22.72 34.22 23.57
N ARG A 10 -22.68 33.66 24.78
CA ARG A 10 -21.87 32.45 25.07
C ARG A 10 -22.32 31.23 24.28
N ARG A 11 -23.64 31.02 24.12
CA ARG A 11 -24.19 29.90 23.34
C ARG A 11 -23.89 30.04 21.84
N LEU A 12 -24.04 31.26 21.30
CA LEU A 12 -23.72 31.55 19.90
C LEU A 12 -22.22 31.39 19.63
N PHE A 13 -21.37 31.83 20.55
CA PHE A 13 -19.92 31.66 20.42
C PHE A 13 -19.50 30.18 20.50
N ALA A 14 -20.12 29.39 21.38
CA ALA A 14 -19.88 27.94 21.45
C ALA A 14 -20.33 27.24 20.16
N LEU A 15 -21.49 27.60 19.61
CA LEU A 15 -21.97 27.05 18.34
C LEU A 15 -21.07 27.43 17.17
N ALA A 16 -20.60 28.69 17.12
CA ALA A 16 -19.65 29.16 16.11
C ALA A 16 -18.29 28.47 16.22
N LEU A 17 -17.81 28.22 17.44
CA LEU A 17 -16.58 27.45 17.68
C LEU A 17 -16.74 26.00 17.24
N ILE A 18 -17.84 25.33 17.61
CA ILE A 18 -18.09 23.93 17.23
C ILE A 18 -18.19 23.81 15.70
N SER A 19 -18.94 24.71 15.05
CA SER A 19 -19.07 24.70 13.59
C SER A 19 -17.79 25.11 12.86
N GLY A 20 -17.00 26.02 13.43
CA GLY A 20 -15.66 26.35 12.91
C GLY A 20 -14.69 25.18 13.04
N VAL A 21 -14.71 24.44 14.15
CA VAL A 21 -13.87 23.26 14.38
C VAL A 21 -14.30 22.10 13.46
N THR A 22 -15.59 21.86 13.26
CA THR A 22 -16.04 20.79 12.34
C THR A 22 -15.75 21.13 10.87
N LEU A 23 -15.86 22.40 10.46
CA LEU A 23 -15.47 22.84 9.12
C LEU A 23 -13.96 22.81 8.94
N ALA A 24 -13.16 23.21 9.93
CA ALA A 24 -11.70 23.09 9.89
C ALA A 24 -11.25 21.61 9.82
N TRP A 25 -11.93 20.72 10.55
CA TRP A 25 -11.70 19.27 10.48
C TRP A 25 -12.12 18.69 9.11
N GLY A 26 -13.27 19.11 8.58
CA GLY A 26 -13.76 18.69 7.28
C GLY A 26 -12.95 19.22 6.09
N CYS A 27 -12.37 20.42 6.20
CA CYS A 27 -11.55 21.03 5.15
C CYS A 27 -10.07 20.64 5.24
N SER A 28 -9.55 20.29 6.42
CA SER A 28 -8.17 19.80 6.57
C SER A 28 -8.00 18.33 6.12
N GLY A 29 -9.11 17.58 5.99
CA GLY A 29 -9.09 16.17 5.56
C GLY A 29 -9.16 15.92 4.04
N VAL A 30 -9.46 16.94 3.22
CA VAL A 30 -9.65 16.76 1.76
C VAL A 30 -8.33 16.79 0.99
N HIS A 31 -7.23 17.27 1.61
CA HIS A 31 -5.92 17.38 0.97
C HIS A 31 -4.89 16.31 1.40
N LEU A 32 -5.28 15.33 2.24
CA LEU A 32 -4.48 14.14 2.53
C LEU A 32 -5.09 12.91 1.86
N ARG A 33 -5.04 12.85 0.53
CA ARG A 33 -5.29 11.60 -0.19
C ARG A 33 -4.00 10.77 -0.21
N SER A 34 -3.70 10.15 0.93
CA SER A 34 -2.79 8.99 1.06
C SER A 34 -3.10 8.07 2.27
N GLU A 35 -4.02 8.41 3.18
CA GLU A 35 -3.99 7.83 4.54
C GLU A 35 -5.29 7.13 4.99
N SER A 36 -5.69 6.06 4.31
CA SER A 36 -6.51 5.03 4.97
C SER A 36 -5.88 3.64 4.86
N TYR A 37 -4.55 3.60 4.77
CA TYR A 37 -3.82 2.37 4.99
C TYR A 37 -3.88 2.08 6.49
N ASP A 38 -4.87 1.28 6.89
CA ASP A 38 -4.95 0.76 8.24
C ASP A 38 -3.66 0.00 8.53
N TRP A 39 -2.85 0.50 9.46
CA TRP A 39 -1.56 -0.07 9.80
C TRP A 39 -1.69 -1.54 10.24
N VAL A 40 -2.83 -1.94 10.81
CA VAL A 40 -3.14 -3.33 11.14
C VAL A 40 -3.36 -4.15 9.86
N ALA A 41 -4.18 -3.65 8.94
CA ALA A 41 -4.40 -4.30 7.66
C ALA A 41 -3.09 -4.42 6.88
N GLY A 42 -2.29 -3.37 6.89
CA GLY A 42 -0.99 -3.32 6.23
C GLY A 42 0.05 -4.29 6.78
N GLU A 43 0.13 -4.40 8.11
CA GLU A 43 0.97 -5.39 8.78
C GLU A 43 0.58 -6.82 8.38
N GLN A 44 -0.66 -7.03 7.94
CA GLN A 44 -1.13 -8.32 7.46
C GLN A 44 -0.94 -8.51 5.94
N THR A 45 -1.25 -7.49 5.12
CA THR A 45 -1.23 -7.58 3.65
C THR A 45 0.17 -7.54 3.08
N ALA A 46 1.06 -6.67 3.57
CA ALA A 46 2.41 -6.55 3.02
C ALA A 46 3.23 -7.84 3.18
N PRO A 47 3.28 -8.51 4.37
CA PRO A 47 3.93 -9.81 4.49
C PRO A 47 3.27 -10.91 3.66
N ALA A 48 1.94 -10.86 3.48
CA ALA A 48 1.23 -11.82 2.64
C ALA A 48 1.60 -11.65 1.16
N ALA A 49 1.66 -10.41 0.67
CA ALA A 49 2.09 -10.08 -0.68
C ALA A 49 3.54 -10.54 -0.94
N VAL A 50 4.47 -10.28 -0.01
CA VAL A 50 5.86 -10.75 -0.10
C VAL A 50 5.92 -12.28 -0.16
N ARG A 51 5.14 -13.01 0.66
CA ARG A 51 5.06 -14.48 0.58
C ARG A 51 4.51 -14.96 -0.77
N ALA A 52 3.46 -14.32 -1.29
CA ALA A 52 2.87 -14.68 -2.57
C ALA A 52 3.85 -14.47 -3.73
N ALA A 53 4.59 -13.36 -3.72
CA ALA A 53 5.62 -13.07 -4.70
C ALA A 53 6.76 -14.11 -4.68
N LYS A 54 7.23 -14.51 -3.50
CA LYS A 54 8.22 -15.60 -3.34
C LYS A 54 7.72 -16.93 -3.88
N ALA A 55 6.45 -17.26 -3.64
CA ALA A 55 5.82 -18.45 -4.17
C ALA A 55 5.79 -18.42 -5.71
N ALA A 56 5.33 -17.31 -6.30
CA ALA A 56 5.32 -17.12 -7.75
C ALA A 56 6.72 -17.23 -8.38
N ILE A 57 7.76 -16.67 -7.76
CA ILE A 57 9.15 -16.81 -8.20
C ILE A 57 9.58 -18.28 -8.19
N THR A 58 9.23 -19.01 -7.14
CA THR A 58 9.55 -20.43 -7.00
C THR A 58 8.84 -21.26 -8.07
N GLU A 59 7.57 -20.98 -8.34
CA GLU A 59 6.80 -21.63 -9.41
C GLU A 59 7.38 -21.35 -10.80
N ALA A 60 7.78 -20.11 -11.08
CA ALA A 60 8.43 -19.74 -12.33
C ALA A 60 9.77 -20.48 -12.52
N GLN A 61 10.56 -20.61 -11.44
CA GLN A 61 11.78 -21.40 -11.45
C GLN A 61 11.51 -22.89 -11.71
N ALA A 62 10.49 -23.45 -11.04
CA ALA A 62 10.08 -24.84 -11.23
C ALA A 62 9.58 -25.11 -12.66
N ALA A 63 8.93 -24.14 -13.30
CA ALA A 63 8.54 -24.18 -14.71
C ALA A 63 9.75 -24.11 -15.67
N GLY A 64 10.96 -23.85 -15.17
CA GLY A 64 12.18 -23.78 -15.97
C GLY A 64 12.49 -22.39 -16.52
N ALA A 65 11.76 -21.34 -16.11
CA ALA A 65 11.94 -19.98 -16.62
C ALA A 65 13.38 -19.45 -16.45
N ALA A 66 14.08 -19.88 -15.40
CA ALA A 66 15.47 -19.50 -15.15
C ALA A 66 16.47 -19.93 -16.24
N ARG A 67 16.09 -20.89 -17.11
CA ARG A 67 16.95 -21.44 -18.18
C ARG A 67 16.62 -20.87 -19.56
N LEU A 68 15.54 -20.10 -19.68
CA LEU A 68 15.07 -19.58 -20.95
C LEU A 68 15.56 -18.13 -21.14
N SER A 69 16.20 -17.87 -22.27
CA SER A 69 16.66 -16.51 -22.61
C SER A 69 15.50 -15.51 -22.66
N ALA A 70 14.34 -15.92 -23.18
CA ALA A 70 13.13 -15.11 -23.28
C ALA A 70 12.57 -14.70 -21.90
N ALA A 71 12.69 -15.54 -20.87
CA ALA A 71 12.20 -15.25 -19.52
C ALA A 71 13.24 -14.56 -18.62
N ARG A 72 14.48 -14.37 -19.09
CA ARG A 72 15.59 -13.85 -18.28
C ARG A 72 15.29 -12.47 -17.69
N TYR A 73 14.69 -11.59 -18.49
CA TYR A 73 14.35 -10.23 -18.04
C TYR A 73 13.30 -10.27 -16.92
N SER A 74 12.17 -10.97 -17.15
CA SER A 74 11.10 -11.07 -16.16
C SER A 74 11.57 -11.77 -14.88
N MET A 75 12.41 -12.81 -14.98
CA MET A 75 13.05 -13.43 -13.81
C MET A 75 13.99 -12.49 -13.06
N ALA A 76 14.77 -11.66 -13.76
CA ALA A 76 15.66 -10.68 -13.13
C ALA A 76 14.84 -9.60 -12.40
N LYS A 77 13.81 -9.05 -13.07
CA LYS A 77 12.88 -8.09 -12.49
C LYS A 77 12.20 -8.66 -11.24
N ALA A 78 11.69 -9.89 -11.29
CA ALA A 78 11.05 -10.51 -10.14
C ALA A 78 12.01 -10.63 -8.93
N ARG A 79 13.28 -10.95 -9.16
CA ARG A 79 14.31 -11.04 -8.11
C ARG A 79 14.68 -9.69 -7.52
N GLU A 80 14.78 -8.65 -8.35
CA GLU A 80 15.10 -7.31 -7.88
C GLU A 80 13.97 -6.74 -7.03
N TYR A 81 12.73 -6.85 -7.50
CA TYR A 81 11.58 -6.29 -6.80
C TYR A 81 11.20 -7.06 -5.53
N ILE A 82 11.52 -8.37 -5.42
CA ILE A 82 11.32 -9.07 -4.15
C ILE A 82 12.33 -8.63 -3.09
N LEU A 83 13.58 -8.33 -3.49
CA LEU A 83 14.58 -7.77 -2.58
C LEU A 83 14.16 -6.37 -2.10
N LEU A 84 13.67 -5.53 -3.03
CA LEU A 84 13.12 -4.23 -2.68
C LEU A 84 11.93 -4.37 -1.71
N ALA A 85 11.00 -5.28 -1.99
CA ALA A 85 9.84 -5.49 -1.11
C ALA A 85 10.24 -5.97 0.30
N GLU A 86 11.30 -6.76 0.44
CA GLU A 86 11.84 -7.18 1.73
C GLU A 86 12.51 -6.02 2.49
N ASP A 87 13.20 -5.14 1.77
CA ASP A 87 13.83 -3.94 2.32
C ASP A 87 12.78 -2.95 2.84
N GLU A 88 11.78 -2.64 2.02
CA GLU A 88 10.66 -1.76 2.40
C GLU A 88 9.87 -2.34 3.60
N LEU A 89 9.72 -3.67 3.65
CA LEU A 89 9.07 -4.33 4.79
C LEU A 89 9.90 -4.20 6.07
N SER A 90 11.23 -4.25 5.97
CA SER A 90 12.15 -4.00 7.09
C SER A 90 12.04 -2.56 7.59
N ASP A 91 11.91 -1.62 6.66
CA ASP A 91 11.75 -0.19 6.95
C ASP A 91 10.33 0.19 7.40
N ARG A 92 9.41 -0.78 7.44
CA ARG A 92 7.99 -0.63 7.78
C ARG A 92 7.24 0.28 6.80
N ASP A 93 7.74 0.48 5.59
CA ASP A 93 6.95 1.03 4.49
C ASP A 93 6.12 -0.09 3.86
N LEU A 94 5.01 -0.38 4.53
CA LEU A 94 4.13 -1.49 4.17
C LEU A 94 3.48 -1.31 2.79
N ALA A 95 3.17 -0.07 2.40
CA ALA A 95 2.58 0.24 1.11
C ALA A 95 3.61 0.06 -0.02
N ALA A 96 4.84 0.53 0.16
CA ALA A 96 5.93 0.31 -0.78
C ALA A 96 6.32 -1.18 -0.88
N ALA A 97 6.32 -1.90 0.25
CA ALA A 97 6.55 -3.34 0.29
C ALA A 97 5.49 -4.11 -0.51
N GLU A 98 4.21 -3.79 -0.32
CA GLU A 98 3.10 -4.42 -1.03
C GLU A 98 3.16 -4.14 -2.54
N ALA A 99 3.42 -2.89 -2.94
CA ALA A 99 3.56 -2.51 -4.34
C ALA A 99 4.75 -3.21 -5.01
N SER A 100 5.90 -3.26 -4.34
CA SER A 100 7.10 -3.93 -4.85
C SER A 100 6.90 -5.44 -4.96
N ALA A 101 6.25 -6.06 -3.96
CA ALA A 101 5.91 -7.47 -3.97
C ALA A 101 4.96 -7.82 -5.13
N GLU A 102 3.97 -6.98 -5.42
CA GLU A 102 3.06 -7.17 -6.54
C GLU A 102 3.78 -7.10 -7.90
N ILE A 103 4.71 -6.15 -8.08
CA ILE A 103 5.55 -6.08 -9.28
C ILE A 103 6.39 -7.36 -9.42
N ALA A 104 6.97 -7.86 -8.32
CA ALA A 104 7.73 -9.10 -8.32
C ALA A 104 6.87 -10.31 -8.70
N ARG A 105 5.64 -10.40 -8.16
CA ARG A 105 4.68 -11.46 -8.47
C ARG A 105 4.31 -11.46 -9.95
N LEU A 106 3.90 -10.32 -10.50
CA LEU A 106 3.51 -10.20 -11.91
C LEU A 106 4.67 -10.56 -12.86
N ALA A 107 5.89 -10.12 -12.53
CA ALA A 107 7.07 -10.47 -13.33
C ALA A 107 7.39 -11.97 -13.26
N ALA A 108 7.20 -12.62 -12.10
CA ALA A 108 7.36 -14.07 -11.98
C ALA A 108 6.27 -14.84 -12.75
N GLU A 109 5.02 -14.37 -12.74
CA GLU A 109 3.93 -14.97 -13.50
C GLU A 109 4.15 -14.85 -15.02
N GLU A 110 4.65 -13.70 -15.49
CA GLU A 110 5.07 -13.53 -16.88
C GLU A 110 6.20 -14.51 -17.24
N ALA A 111 7.23 -14.62 -16.40
CA ALA A 111 8.33 -15.56 -16.61
C ALA A 111 7.85 -17.02 -16.67
N LYS A 112 6.91 -17.40 -15.80
CA LYS A 112 6.26 -18.72 -15.80
C LYS A 112 5.47 -18.94 -17.09
N ALA A 113 4.69 -17.96 -17.54
CA ALA A 113 3.93 -18.06 -18.78
C ALA A 113 4.84 -18.27 -20.00
N ILE A 114 5.93 -17.51 -20.10
CA ILE A 114 6.96 -17.70 -21.14
C ILE A 114 7.51 -19.12 -21.11
N ALA A 115 7.80 -19.64 -19.90
CA ALA A 115 8.34 -20.99 -19.76
C ALA A 115 7.36 -22.09 -20.17
N GLN A 116 6.08 -21.89 -19.91
CA GLN A 116 5.03 -22.83 -20.30
C GLN A 116 4.70 -22.78 -21.79
N GLN A 117 4.91 -21.63 -22.45
CA GLN A 117 4.74 -21.50 -23.91
C GLN A 117 5.90 -22.08 -24.72
N GLY A 118 7.08 -22.22 -24.10
CA GLY A 118 8.27 -22.79 -24.73
C GLY A 118 8.40 -24.32 -24.60
N GLN A 119 7.43 -24.97 -23.94
CA GLN A 119 7.29 -26.43 -23.83
C GLN A 119 6.30 -26.95 -24.87
#